data_AF-A0A7C3IN00-F1
#
_entry.id   AF-A0A7C3IN00-F1
#
_cell.length_a   1.000
_cell.length_b   1.000
_cell.length_c   1.000
_cell.angle_alpha   90.00
_cell.angle_beta   90.00
_cell.angle_gamma   90.00
#
_symmetry.space_group_name_H-M   'P 1'
#
loop_
_entity.id
_entity.type
_entity.pdbx_description
1 polymer ?
#
loop_
_entity_poly.entity_id
_entity_poly.type
_entity_poly.pdbx_seq_one_letter_code
_entity_poly.pdbx_strand_id
1 'polypeptide(L)'
;MTHSRTNYDDAVHGGPEWRDVFPEFVAPGIPDCPADIAPEGGDGVVNREDLKLVLRHWRNGWGDPADIHDDGIVNRKDLFAFIRGWGRCPE
;
A
#
# COMPACT_ATOMS: atom_id res chain seq x y z
N MET A 1 5.95 -1.43 -13.39
CA MET A 1 6.83 -0.27 -13.10
C MET A 1 6.80 -0.13 -11.60
N THR A 2 7.93 -0.34 -10.93
CA THR A 2 8.03 -0.22 -9.47
C THR A 2 7.92 1.26 -9.13
N HIS A 3 6.74 1.69 -8.65
CA HIS A 3 6.61 2.98 -8.00
C HIS A 3 7.32 2.86 -6.64
N SER A 4 8.63 3.13 -6.64
CA SER A 4 9.39 3.33 -5.41
C SER A 4 8.81 4.56 -4.70
N ARG A 5 8.55 4.47 -3.40
CA ARG A 5 8.05 5.56 -2.54
C ARG A 5 8.99 6.77 -2.49
N THR A 6 10.17 6.66 -3.09
CA THR A 6 11.22 7.67 -3.08
C THR A 6 11.34 8.42 -4.40
N ASN A 7 10.24 8.70 -5.13
CA ASN A 7 10.24 9.81 -6.11
C ASN A 7 10.37 11.19 -5.40
N TYR A 8 11.04 11.20 -4.27
CA TYR A 8 11.37 12.35 -3.45
C TYR A 8 12.64 12.95 -4.05
N ASP A 9 12.44 14.04 -4.78
CA ASP A 9 13.49 14.97 -5.16
C ASP A 9 13.54 16.12 -4.14
N ASP A 10 14.62 16.20 -3.36
CA ASP A 10 14.85 17.22 -2.34
C ASP A 10 14.79 18.66 -2.91
N ALA A 11 15.22 18.84 -4.17
CA ALA A 11 15.17 20.14 -4.83
C ALA A 11 13.74 20.61 -5.14
N VAL A 12 12.79 19.68 -5.22
CA VAL A 12 11.36 19.94 -5.51
C VAL A 12 10.53 19.92 -4.22
N HIS A 13 10.91 19.12 -3.24
CA HIS A 13 10.09 18.80 -2.08
C HIS A 13 10.62 19.29 -0.71
N GLY A 14 11.86 19.81 -0.62
CA GLY A 14 12.42 20.35 0.63
C GLY A 14 12.14 21.85 0.88
N GLY A 15 11.32 22.48 0.04
CA GLY A 15 10.99 23.92 0.15
C GLY A 15 9.92 24.20 1.21
N PRO A 16 9.88 25.41 1.79
CA PRO A 16 8.95 25.77 2.88
C PRO A 16 7.46 25.79 2.48
N GLU A 17 7.16 25.70 1.19
CA GLU A 17 5.81 25.54 0.62
C GLU A 17 5.22 24.16 0.90
N TRP A 18 6.08 23.15 1.08
CA TRP A 18 5.69 21.78 1.43
C TRP A 18 6.03 21.55 2.90
N ARG A 19 5.02 21.23 3.70
CA ARG A 19 5.23 20.86 5.09
C ARG A 19 5.73 19.42 5.12
N ASP A 20 7.04 19.24 5.29
CA ASP A 20 7.63 17.93 5.56
C ASP A 20 6.86 17.25 6.69
N VAL A 21 6.39 16.03 6.42
CA VAL A 21 5.80 15.19 7.46
C VAL A 21 6.98 14.70 8.29
N PHE A 22 7.23 15.35 9.43
CA PHE A 22 8.34 14.97 10.31
C PHE A 22 8.24 13.47 10.63
N PRO A 23 9.37 12.74 10.75
CA PRO A 23 9.38 11.29 11.00
C PRO A 23 8.56 10.87 12.23
N GLU A 24 8.39 11.75 13.20
CA GLU A 24 7.55 11.55 14.39
C GLU A 24 6.03 11.47 14.06
N PHE A 25 5.61 11.98 12.91
CA PHE A 25 4.26 11.88 12.35
C PHE A 25 4.14 10.84 11.24
N VAL A 26 5.26 10.23 10.82
CA VAL A 26 5.27 9.05 9.97
C VAL A 26 5.15 7.86 10.90
N ALA A 27 4.00 7.19 10.89
CA ALA A 27 3.81 5.95 11.65
C ALA A 27 5.03 5.02 11.44
N PRO A 28 5.51 4.31 12.48
CA PRO A 28 6.65 3.40 12.36
C PRO A 28 6.48 2.56 11.10
N GLY A 29 7.51 2.62 10.25
CA GLY A 29 7.44 2.34 8.82
C GLY A 29 6.35 1.34 8.47
N ILE A 30 5.27 1.81 7.84
CA ILE A 30 4.30 0.94 7.18
C ILE A 30 5.15 0.06 6.28
N PRO A 31 5.30 -1.24 6.59
CA PRO A 31 6.25 -2.05 5.87
C PRO A 31 5.79 -2.11 4.41
N ASP A 32 6.74 -2.26 3.48
CA ASP A 32 6.49 -2.19 2.02
C ASP A 32 5.71 -3.42 1.55
N CYS A 33 4.44 -3.50 1.93
CA CYS A 33 3.52 -4.57 1.60
C CYS A 33 2.15 -3.98 1.21
N PRO A 34 1.98 -3.59 -0.06
CA PRO A 34 0.71 -3.04 -0.55
C PRO A 34 -0.50 -3.96 -0.36
N ALA A 35 -0.27 -5.24 -0.09
CA ALA A 35 -1.31 -6.24 0.16
C ALA A 35 -1.73 -6.36 1.64
N ASP A 36 -1.07 -5.65 2.57
CA ASP A 36 -1.41 -5.57 3.99
C ASP A 36 -2.39 -4.41 4.20
N ILE A 37 -3.67 -4.74 4.05
CA ILE A 37 -4.78 -3.79 3.96
C ILE A 37 -5.80 -4.00 5.09
N ALA A 38 -5.62 -5.05 5.90
CA ALA A 38 -6.43 -5.37 7.06
C ALA A 38 -5.56 -5.52 8.32
N PRO A 39 -5.90 -4.85 9.44
CA PRO A 39 -6.95 -3.84 9.59
C PRO A 39 -6.64 -2.58 8.76
N GLU A 40 -7.50 -1.57 8.81
CA GLU A 40 -7.20 -0.29 8.16
C GLU A 40 -5.85 0.25 8.65
N GLY A 41 -4.89 0.41 7.72
CA GLY A 41 -3.51 0.78 8.03
C GLY A 41 -2.50 -0.38 8.12
N GLY A 42 -2.96 -1.63 8.02
CA GLY A 42 -2.12 -2.84 8.02
C GLY A 42 -1.69 -3.30 9.42
N ASP A 43 -1.34 -4.58 9.56
CA ASP A 43 -0.77 -5.16 10.81
C ASP A 43 0.65 -5.73 10.65
N GLY A 44 1.27 -5.51 9.48
CA GLY A 44 2.57 -6.03 9.11
C GLY A 44 2.54 -7.47 8.60
N VAL A 45 1.35 -8.06 8.38
CA VAL A 45 1.21 -9.45 7.92
C VAL A 45 0.08 -9.60 6.90
N VAL A 46 0.44 -9.85 5.64
CA VAL A 46 -0.50 -10.24 4.59
C VAL A 46 -1.05 -11.63 4.86
N ASN A 47 -2.32 -11.72 5.23
CA ASN A 47 -2.96 -12.96 5.66
C ASN A 47 -4.42 -13.06 5.17
N ARG A 48 -5.19 -13.94 5.80
CA ARG A 48 -6.59 -14.18 5.42
C ARG A 48 -7.50 -12.96 5.63
N GLU A 49 -7.18 -12.07 6.57
CA GLU A 49 -8.00 -10.90 6.86
C GLU A 49 -7.93 -9.90 5.70
N ASP A 50 -6.74 -9.73 5.11
CA ASP A 50 -6.53 -8.98 3.87
C ASP A 50 -7.25 -9.62 2.68
N LEU A 51 -7.16 -10.95 2.54
CA LEU A 51 -7.86 -11.66 1.47
C LEU A 51 -9.37 -11.42 1.51
N LYS A 52 -9.97 -11.34 2.70
CA LYS A 52 -11.40 -11.01 2.83
C LYS A 52 -11.71 -9.63 2.24
N LEU A 53 -10.82 -8.65 2.41
CA LEU A 53 -10.98 -7.33 1.82
C LEU A 53 -10.86 -7.38 0.30
N VAL A 54 -9.85 -8.06 -0.25
CA VAL A 54 -9.70 -8.23 -1.71
C VAL A 54 -10.95 -8.82 -2.35
N LEU A 55 -11.51 -9.87 -1.74
CA LEU A 55 -12.72 -10.53 -2.26
C LEU A 55 -13.98 -9.67 -2.08
N ARG A 56 -14.09 -8.94 -0.97
CA ARG A 56 -15.23 -8.04 -0.70
C ARG A 56 -15.27 -6.85 -1.66
N HIS A 57 -14.11 -6.36 -2.08
CA HIS A 57 -13.96 -5.18 -2.93
C HIS A 57 -13.82 -5.53 -4.41
N TRP A 58 -14.10 -6.78 -4.80
CA TRP A 58 -13.96 -7.22 -6.18
C TRP A 58 -14.74 -6.34 -7.17
N ARG A 59 -14.07 -5.87 -8.23
CA ARG A 59 -14.54 -4.90 -9.24
C ARG A 59 -14.75 -3.46 -8.74
N ASN A 60 -14.34 -3.12 -7.53
CA ASN A 60 -14.22 -1.71 -7.14
C ASN A 60 -13.10 -1.04 -7.93
N GLY A 61 -13.09 0.30 -7.99
CA GLY A 61 -12.17 1.08 -8.81
C GLY A 61 -11.15 1.89 -8.02
N TRP A 62 -10.55 2.88 -8.69
CA TRP A 62 -9.55 3.82 -8.16
C TRP A 62 -9.75 4.24 -6.69
N GLY A 63 -8.67 4.19 -5.92
CA GLY A 63 -8.64 4.58 -4.50
C GLY A 63 -9.15 3.51 -3.54
N ASP A 64 -9.53 2.34 -4.05
CA ASP A 64 -9.83 1.17 -3.21
C ASP A 64 -8.53 0.51 -2.72
N PRO A 65 -8.34 0.26 -1.41
CA PRO A 65 -7.15 -0.41 -0.90
C PRO A 65 -6.91 -1.80 -1.49
N ALA A 66 -7.94 -2.47 -1.99
CA ALA A 66 -7.81 -3.76 -2.65
C ALA A 66 -7.30 -3.69 -4.11
N ASP A 67 -7.13 -2.48 -4.68
CA ASP A 67 -6.46 -2.26 -5.98
C ASP A 67 -4.94 -2.25 -5.79
N ILE A 68 -4.43 -3.36 -5.26
CA ILE A 68 -3.05 -3.58 -4.81
C ILE A 68 -2.02 -3.31 -5.92
N HIS A 69 -2.39 -3.56 -7.18
CA HIS A 69 -1.50 -3.33 -8.32
C HIS A 69 -1.74 -1.99 -9.04
N ASP A 70 -2.68 -1.19 -8.54
CA ASP A 70 -2.96 0.19 -8.95
C ASP A 70 -3.26 0.33 -10.46
N ASP A 71 -4.17 -0.51 -10.98
CA ASP A 71 -4.63 -0.42 -12.39
C ASP A 71 -6.04 0.17 -12.55
N GLY A 72 -6.63 0.63 -11.43
CA GLY A 72 -7.91 1.31 -11.37
C GLY A 72 -9.10 0.35 -11.23
N ILE A 73 -8.85 -0.96 -11.03
CA ILE A 73 -9.92 -1.95 -10.81
C ILE A 73 -9.43 -3.19 -10.06
N VAL A 74 -10.10 -3.53 -8.95
CA VAL A 74 -9.86 -4.75 -8.18
C VAL A 74 -10.23 -5.99 -8.99
N ASN A 75 -9.24 -6.76 -9.42
CA ASN A 75 -9.40 -7.92 -10.27
C ASN A 75 -8.36 -9.03 -9.97
N ARG A 76 -8.23 -10.00 -10.89
CA ARG A 76 -7.29 -11.12 -10.73
C ARG A 76 -5.83 -10.68 -10.56
N LYS A 77 -5.44 -9.54 -11.13
CA LYS A 77 -4.08 -9.02 -11.01
C LYS A 77 -3.77 -8.58 -9.58
N ASP A 78 -4.73 -7.98 -8.88
CA ASP A 78 -4.64 -7.68 -7.44
C ASP A 78 -4.54 -8.96 -6.62
N LEU A 79 -5.35 -9.96 -6.94
CA LEU A 79 -5.26 -11.27 -6.28
C LEU A 79 -3.87 -11.91 -6.48
N PHE A 80 -3.27 -11.78 -7.67
CA PHE A 80 -1.90 -12.25 -7.90
C PHE A 80 -0.87 -11.43 -7.13
N ALA A 81 -1.03 -10.11 -7.02
CA ALA A 81 -0.15 -9.27 -6.22
C ALA A 81 -0.25 -9.63 -4.72
N PHE A 82 -1.48 -9.85 -4.23
CA PHE A 82 -1.78 -10.34 -2.90
C PHE A 82 -1.06 -11.67 -2.59
N ILE A 83 -1.22 -12.68 -3.45
CA ILE A 83 -0.59 -14.00 -3.23
C ILE A 83 0.95 -13.89 -3.19
N ARG A 84 1.55 -13.00 -3.98
CA ARG A 84 3.00 -12.76 -3.96
C ARG A 84 3.49 -12.12 -2.66
N GLY A 85 2.65 -11.33 -2.02
CA GLY A 85 2.94 -10.65 -0.75
C GLY A 85 2.62 -11.47 0.50
N TRP A 86 2.11 -12.70 0.36
CA TRP A 86 1.61 -13.48 1.50
C TRP A 86 2.68 -13.72 2.58
N GLY A 87 2.32 -13.43 3.83
CA GLY A 87 3.18 -13.60 5.00
C GLY A 87 3.57 -12.26 5.63
N ARG A 88 4.67 -12.29 6.42
CA ARG A 88 5.18 -11.08 7.06
C ARG A 88 5.71 -10.11 6.02
N CYS A 89 5.44 -8.83 6.22
CA CYS A 89 6.01 -7.78 5.39
C CYS A 89 7.53 -7.67 5.60
N PRO A 90 8.31 -7.29 4.57
CA PRO A 90 9.73 -6.99 4.71
C PRO A 90 9.95 -5.81 5.66
N GLU A 91 11.05 -5.86 6.41
CA GLU A 91 11.57 -4.72 7.20
C GLU A 91 12.26 -3.68 6.31
#